data_AF-A0A387FNK3-F1
#
_entry.id   AF-A0A387FNK3-F1
#
_cell.length_a   1.000
_cell.length_b   1.000
_cell.length_c   1.000
_cell.angle_alpha   90.00
_cell.angle_beta   90.00
_cell.angle_gamma   90.00
#
_symmetry.space_group_name_H-M   'P 1'
#
loop_
_entity.id
_entity.type
_entity.pdbx_description
1 polymer ?
#
loop_
_entity_poly.entity_id
_entity_poly.type
_entity_poly.pdbx_seq_one_letter_code
_entity_poly.pdbx_strand_id
1 'polypeptide(L)'
;MNHMPLSFPIGGQRPAKYEIEDRIRRWRAGPELFAVQTVTQLRTWSDDALDALGEIPLPMNYNAETDRFEVLTWAEAVRVVGDELDALENPDQLSVFAGSAISKETAFLLKIFLRAFRWRSVPPTVDTRDTQLLEPRHRHLVRAVFHVGERSAGKMLVDAHSSELDLAVHIDARVNRNHLVAAKHSVILPAFEFLETPATESDHRLTFRRNPSRTVPRLSSLPGCDRKAGPEIVATIALTTARTRGAFEWQRMADDFDEIRAEMAKTRSSTSCLGLRGVAAGR
;
A
#
# COMPACT_ATOMS: atom_id res chain seq x y z
N MET A 1 21.32 2.79 48.04
CA MET A 1 20.28 3.59 48.74
C MET A 1 20.36 4.99 48.16
N ASN A 2 19.34 5.73 47.70
CA ASN A 2 17.87 5.56 47.55
C ASN A 2 17.38 6.64 46.51
N HIS A 3 16.24 6.59 45.81
CA HIS A 3 15.17 5.60 45.66
C HIS A 3 14.48 5.73 44.27
N MET A 4 14.10 4.58 43.69
CA MET A 4 12.88 4.30 42.89
C MET A 4 12.68 4.81 41.44
N PRO A 5 11.98 4.02 40.60
CA PRO A 5 11.63 4.35 39.22
C PRO A 5 10.34 5.20 39.12
N LEU A 6 10.13 5.83 37.97
CA LEU A 6 8.87 6.48 37.61
C LEU A 6 7.76 5.46 37.30
N SER A 7 7.19 4.89 38.37
CA SER A 7 5.91 4.19 38.31
C SER A 7 4.79 5.20 38.03
N PHE A 8 4.19 5.16 36.84
CA PHE A 8 3.00 5.95 36.55
C PHE A 8 1.76 5.26 37.16
N PRO A 9 0.79 6.01 37.72
CA PRO A 9 -0.43 5.43 38.26
C PRO A 9 -1.25 4.76 37.16
N ILE A 10 -1.64 3.51 37.40
CA ILE A 10 -2.63 2.80 36.60
C ILE A 10 -3.99 3.38 36.97
N GLY A 11 -4.65 4.09 36.05
CA GLY A 11 -6.01 4.62 36.27
C GLY A 11 -6.26 6.11 36.00
N GLY A 12 -5.45 6.78 35.16
CA GLY A 12 -5.73 8.16 34.72
C GLY A 12 -5.63 8.31 33.20
N GLN A 13 -6.68 8.85 32.57
CA GLN A 13 -6.72 9.12 31.12
C GLN A 13 -5.75 10.28 30.81
N ARG A 14 -4.72 10.01 29.99
CA ARG A 14 -3.65 10.98 29.71
C ARG A 14 -4.12 12.06 28.72
N PRO A 15 -3.58 13.29 28.76
CA PRO A 15 -3.95 14.34 27.81
C PRO A 15 -3.53 13.97 26.38
N ALA A 16 -4.44 14.12 25.42
CA ALA A 16 -4.28 13.69 24.02
C ALA A 16 -2.99 14.20 23.32
N LYS A 17 -2.49 15.38 23.71
CA LYS A 17 -1.21 15.94 23.21
C LYS A 17 -0.03 14.97 23.42
N TYR A 18 0.11 14.43 24.62
CA TYR A 18 1.20 13.50 24.95
C TYR A 18 1.06 12.17 24.21
N GLU A 19 -0.16 11.78 23.87
CA GLU A 19 -0.42 10.55 23.13
C GLU A 19 -0.13 10.67 21.63
N ILE A 20 -0.30 11.88 21.08
CA ILE A 20 0.14 12.23 19.72
C ILE A 20 1.67 12.31 19.67
N GLU A 21 2.31 12.98 20.62
CA GLU A 21 3.78 13.02 20.73
C GLU A 21 4.37 11.61 20.91
N ASP A 22 3.74 10.75 21.71
CA ASP A 22 4.09 9.34 21.83
C ASP A 22 3.87 8.56 20.51
N ARG A 23 2.78 8.78 19.77
CA ARG A 23 2.56 8.12 18.45
C ARG A 23 3.63 8.50 17.43
N ILE A 24 3.97 9.79 17.33
CA ILE A 24 5.06 10.28 16.46
C ILE A 24 6.39 9.64 16.88
N ARG A 25 6.68 9.54 18.18
CA ARG A 25 7.88 8.87 18.72
C ARG A 25 7.86 7.33 18.64
N ARG A 26 6.77 6.71 18.16
CA ARG A 26 6.60 5.25 18.08
C ARG A 26 6.68 4.66 16.67
N TRP A 27 6.85 5.46 15.62
CA TRP A 27 7.13 4.94 14.27
C TRP A 27 8.56 4.38 14.20
N ARG A 28 8.75 3.16 14.72
CA ARG A 28 10.04 2.47 14.65
C ARG A 28 10.36 1.99 13.25
N ALA A 29 9.38 1.97 12.34
CA ALA A 29 9.53 1.83 10.89
C ALA A 29 9.80 3.17 10.17
N GLY A 30 10.32 4.18 10.87
CA GLY A 30 10.75 5.45 10.27
C GLY A 30 12.03 5.33 9.43
N PRO A 31 12.39 6.39 8.68
CA PRO A 31 13.62 6.47 7.90
C PRO A 31 14.87 6.12 8.69
N GLU A 32 14.90 6.43 9.98
CA GLU A 32 16.04 6.21 10.88
C GLU A 32 16.36 4.72 11.06
N LEU A 33 15.34 3.85 11.01
CA LEU A 33 15.54 2.40 11.03
C LEU A 33 16.12 1.93 9.69
N PHE A 34 15.48 2.32 8.59
CA PHE A 34 15.82 1.84 7.26
C PHE A 34 17.16 2.38 6.74
N ALA A 35 17.61 3.53 7.24
CA ALA A 35 18.95 4.06 7.02
C ALA A 35 20.06 3.21 7.68
N VAL A 36 19.77 2.46 8.75
CA VAL A 36 20.78 1.64 9.45
C VAL A 36 20.63 0.14 9.21
N GLN A 37 19.40 -0.39 9.17
CA GLN A 37 19.09 -1.80 8.96
C GLN A 37 19.10 -2.16 7.48
N THR A 38 19.88 -3.16 7.10
CA THR A 38 19.83 -3.70 5.74
C THR A 38 18.66 -4.68 5.56
N VAL A 39 18.18 -4.87 4.33
CA VAL A 39 17.13 -5.84 4.02
C VAL A 39 17.61 -7.26 4.33
N THR A 40 18.89 -7.58 4.10
CA THR A 40 19.49 -8.85 4.55
C THR A 40 19.37 -9.04 6.07
N GLN A 41 19.60 -8.00 6.89
CA GLN A 41 19.42 -8.08 8.34
C GLN A 41 17.95 -8.29 8.71
N LEU A 42 17.03 -7.50 8.13
CA LEU A 42 15.59 -7.59 8.41
C LEU A 42 15.00 -8.96 8.01
N ARG A 43 15.55 -9.63 6.99
CA ARG A 43 15.14 -10.99 6.61
C ARG A 43 15.36 -12.01 7.74
N THR A 44 16.32 -11.78 8.64
CA THR A 44 16.58 -12.67 9.80
C THR A 44 15.60 -12.49 10.97
N TRP A 45 14.80 -11.42 10.99
CA TRP A 45 13.88 -11.12 12.09
C TRP A 45 12.60 -11.97 11.98
N SER A 46 11.91 -12.23 13.10
CA SER A 46 10.60 -12.90 13.09
C SER A 46 9.49 -12.00 12.54
N ASP A 47 8.36 -12.59 12.11
CA ASP A 47 7.22 -11.80 11.60
C ASP A 47 6.66 -10.86 12.69
N ASP A 48 6.61 -11.32 13.94
CA ASP A 48 6.23 -10.51 15.11
C ASP A 48 7.20 -9.34 15.35
N ALA A 49 8.50 -9.55 15.15
CA ALA A 49 9.51 -8.50 15.31
C ALA A 49 9.41 -7.44 14.20
N LEU A 50 9.06 -7.84 12.98
CA LEU A 50 8.76 -6.92 11.88
C LEU A 50 7.46 -6.15 12.14
N ASP A 51 6.38 -6.82 12.59
CA ASP A 51 5.12 -6.16 12.95
C ASP A 51 5.34 -5.12 14.07
N ALA A 52 6.14 -5.46 15.09
CA ALA A 52 6.47 -4.59 16.22
C ALA A 52 7.22 -3.29 15.85
N LEU A 53 7.70 -3.14 14.61
CA LEU A 53 8.20 -1.85 14.09
C LEU A 53 7.08 -0.82 13.88
N GLY A 54 5.82 -1.25 13.78
CA GLY A 54 4.65 -0.39 13.76
C GLY A 54 4.30 0.17 12.37
N GLU A 55 3.78 1.39 12.34
CA GLU A 55 3.26 2.04 11.14
C GLU A 55 4.38 2.57 10.23
N ILE A 56 4.21 2.43 8.92
CA ILE A 56 5.12 2.98 7.91
C ILE A 56 4.73 4.45 7.66
N PRO A 57 5.64 5.43 7.86
CA PRO A 57 5.26 6.84 7.78
C PRO A 57 5.44 7.48 6.40
N LEU A 58 6.38 6.99 5.57
CA LEU A 58 6.80 7.65 4.32
C LEU A 58 7.00 6.64 3.17
N PRO A 59 6.85 7.08 1.89
CA PRO A 59 7.22 6.26 0.74
C PRO A 59 8.71 5.93 0.75
N MET A 60 9.06 4.72 0.34
CA MET A 60 10.46 4.27 0.27
C MET A 60 10.67 3.36 -0.95
N ASN A 61 11.90 3.32 -1.48
CA ASN A 61 12.32 2.31 -2.45
C ASN A 61 13.57 1.58 -1.95
N TYR A 62 13.68 0.30 -2.27
CA TYR A 62 14.90 -0.49 -2.02
C TYR A 62 16.04 -0.06 -2.97
N ASN A 63 17.23 0.13 -2.41
CA ASN A 63 18.47 0.32 -3.13
C ASN A 63 19.36 -0.92 -2.93
N ALA A 64 19.64 -1.63 -4.02
CA ALA A 64 20.44 -2.85 -4.04
C ALA A 64 21.94 -2.60 -3.79
N GLU A 65 22.46 -1.39 -4.07
CA GLU A 65 23.86 -1.04 -3.81
C GLU A 65 24.14 -0.88 -2.31
N THR A 66 23.15 -0.39 -1.55
CA THR A 66 23.26 -0.13 -0.11
C THR A 66 22.58 -1.21 0.75
N ASP A 67 21.87 -2.17 0.13
CA ASP A 67 20.97 -3.16 0.74
C ASP A 67 19.94 -2.53 1.70
N ARG A 68 19.43 -1.34 1.38
CA ARG A 68 18.58 -0.54 2.31
C ARG A 68 17.35 0.05 1.63
N PHE A 69 16.41 0.51 2.44
CA PHE A 69 15.29 1.33 1.99
C PHE A 69 15.64 2.81 2.11
N GLU A 70 15.45 3.54 1.01
CA GLU A 70 15.69 4.98 0.90
C GLU A 70 14.34 5.70 0.74
N VAL A 71 14.18 6.83 1.44
CA VAL A 71 12.94 7.62 1.43
C VAL A 71 12.75 8.29 0.07
N LEU A 72 11.53 8.21 -0.44
CA LEU A 72 11.08 8.94 -1.63
C LEU A 72 9.96 9.92 -1.26
N THR A 73 9.85 11.01 -2.02
CA THR A 73 8.59 11.74 -2.10
C THR A 73 7.53 10.87 -2.80
N TRP A 74 6.25 11.16 -2.60
CA TRP A 74 5.18 10.46 -3.35
C TRP A 74 5.35 10.58 -4.86
N ALA A 75 5.75 11.75 -5.35
CA ALA A 75 5.94 11.99 -6.78
C ALA A 75 7.02 11.10 -7.38
N GLU A 76 8.13 10.88 -6.66
CA GLU A 76 9.18 9.95 -7.08
C GLU A 76 8.70 8.50 -6.99
N ALA A 77 8.07 8.11 -5.88
CA ALA A 77 7.62 6.74 -5.67
C ALA A 77 6.60 6.28 -6.72
N VAL A 78 5.57 7.10 -7.02
CA VAL A 78 4.56 6.74 -8.04
C VAL A 78 5.06 6.90 -9.47
N ARG A 79 6.14 7.68 -9.69
CA ARG A 79 6.83 7.74 -10.97
C ARG A 79 7.63 6.46 -11.21
N VAL A 80 8.43 5.99 -10.25
CA VAL A 80 9.14 4.69 -10.34
C VAL A 80 8.17 3.55 -10.65
N VAL A 81 7.02 3.51 -9.95
CA VAL A 81 5.98 2.50 -10.23
C VAL A 81 5.39 2.65 -11.64
N GLY A 82 5.09 3.87 -12.10
CA GLY A 82 4.54 4.12 -13.44
C GLY A 82 5.53 3.75 -14.56
N ASP A 83 6.79 4.19 -14.43
CA ASP A 83 7.87 3.95 -15.39
C ASP A 83 8.10 2.43 -15.60
N GLU A 84 8.20 1.66 -14.52
CA GLU A 84 8.39 0.19 -14.60
C GLU A 84 7.13 -0.55 -15.08
N LEU A 85 5.92 -0.07 -14.76
CA LEU A 85 4.66 -0.64 -15.27
C LEU A 85 4.49 -0.42 -16.79
N ASP A 86 4.89 0.73 -17.31
CA ASP A 86 4.83 1.00 -18.75
C ASP A 86 5.92 0.24 -19.52
N ALA A 87 7.06 -0.06 -18.87
CA ALA A 87 8.16 -0.86 -19.42
C ALA A 87 7.84 -2.36 -19.58
N LEU A 88 6.81 -2.90 -18.91
CA LEU A 88 6.41 -4.31 -19.05
C LEU A 88 6.02 -4.65 -20.50
N GLU A 89 6.71 -5.59 -21.14
CA GLU A 89 6.45 -6.05 -22.51
C GLU A 89 4.98 -6.43 -22.75
N ASN A 90 4.34 -7.04 -21.75
CA ASN A 90 2.92 -7.36 -21.79
C ASN A 90 2.23 -7.18 -20.41
N PRO A 91 0.92 -6.91 -20.35
CA PRO A 91 0.21 -6.70 -19.08
C PRO A 91 0.24 -7.89 -18.12
N ASP A 92 0.37 -9.12 -18.63
CA ASP A 92 0.28 -10.34 -17.83
C ASP A 92 1.59 -10.66 -17.08
N GLN A 93 2.66 -9.87 -17.31
CA GLN A 93 3.87 -9.84 -16.48
C GLN A 93 3.65 -9.21 -15.08
N LEU A 94 2.50 -8.59 -14.84
CA LEU A 94 2.07 -8.11 -13.52
C LEU A 94 1.30 -9.20 -12.76
N SER A 95 1.63 -9.43 -11.49
CA SER A 95 0.81 -10.22 -10.55
C SER A 95 0.32 -9.35 -9.39
N VAL A 96 -0.91 -9.58 -8.89
CA VAL A 96 -1.51 -8.74 -7.83
C VAL A 96 -2.12 -9.58 -6.72
N PHE A 97 -1.58 -9.45 -5.51
CA PHE A 97 -2.05 -10.08 -4.29
C PHE A 97 -2.69 -9.00 -3.39
N ALA A 98 -4.03 -9.03 -3.28
CA ALA A 98 -4.82 -7.99 -2.63
C ALA A 98 -5.53 -8.55 -1.38
N GLY A 99 -4.96 -8.26 -0.20
CA GLY A 99 -5.40 -8.79 1.09
C GLY A 99 -6.86 -8.48 1.44
N SER A 100 -7.47 -9.35 2.26
CA SER A 100 -8.86 -9.16 2.72
C SER A 100 -9.08 -7.94 3.62
N ALA A 101 -8.00 -7.31 4.09
CA ALA A 101 -8.01 -6.13 4.95
C ALA A 101 -8.14 -4.79 4.19
N ILE A 102 -8.08 -4.78 2.84
CA ILE A 102 -8.23 -3.54 2.07
C ILE A 102 -9.69 -3.05 2.06
N SER A 103 -9.89 -1.73 1.98
CA SER A 103 -11.23 -1.16 1.87
C SER A 103 -11.92 -1.57 0.56
N LYS A 104 -13.26 -1.54 0.57
CA LYS A 104 -14.07 -1.91 -0.61
C LYS A 104 -13.85 -0.94 -1.77
N GLU A 105 -13.58 0.33 -1.44
CA GLU A 105 -13.20 1.40 -2.37
C GLU A 105 -11.84 1.12 -3.02
N THR A 106 -10.82 0.72 -2.24
CA THR A 106 -9.50 0.32 -2.79
C THR A 106 -9.65 -0.90 -3.69
N ALA A 107 -10.35 -1.94 -3.24
CA ALA A 107 -10.60 -3.14 -4.02
C ALA A 107 -11.38 -2.87 -5.32
N PHE A 108 -12.25 -1.85 -5.32
CA PHE A 108 -12.99 -1.43 -6.52
C PHE A 108 -12.08 -0.70 -7.51
N LEU A 109 -11.34 0.35 -7.08
CA LEU A 109 -10.43 1.05 -7.97
C LEU A 109 -9.32 0.15 -8.51
N LEU A 110 -8.80 -0.78 -7.71
CA LEU A 110 -7.79 -1.76 -8.15
C LEU A 110 -8.32 -2.63 -9.31
N LYS A 111 -9.58 -3.05 -9.27
CA LYS A 111 -10.22 -3.79 -10.37
C LYS A 111 -10.40 -2.94 -11.63
N ILE A 112 -10.73 -1.66 -11.49
CA ILE A 112 -10.79 -0.74 -12.63
C ILE A 112 -9.39 -0.55 -13.22
N PHE A 113 -8.38 -0.37 -12.37
CA PHE A 113 -6.98 -0.19 -12.78
C PHE A 113 -6.49 -1.39 -13.59
N LEU A 114 -6.67 -2.62 -13.09
CA LEU A 114 -6.27 -3.84 -13.79
C LEU A 114 -6.98 -3.99 -15.14
N ARG A 115 -8.28 -3.67 -15.20
CA ARG A 115 -9.04 -3.71 -16.46
C ARG A 115 -8.60 -2.63 -17.45
N ALA A 116 -8.23 -1.44 -16.97
CA ALA A 116 -7.64 -0.38 -17.79
C ALA A 116 -6.24 -0.76 -18.29
N PHE A 117 -5.41 -1.37 -17.42
CA PHE A 117 -4.06 -1.87 -17.72
C PHE A 117 -4.06 -3.02 -18.74
N ARG A 118 -5.24 -3.53 -19.09
CA ARG A 118 -5.45 -4.70 -19.97
C ARG A 118 -4.85 -5.99 -19.40
N TRP A 119 -4.75 -6.07 -18.07
CA TRP A 119 -4.40 -7.28 -17.34
C TRP A 119 -5.43 -8.38 -17.66
N ARG A 120 -4.98 -9.51 -18.20
CA ARG A 120 -5.82 -10.63 -18.63
C ARG A 120 -5.63 -11.87 -17.77
N SER A 121 -4.44 -12.03 -17.18
CA SER A 121 -4.06 -12.99 -16.13
C SER A 121 -4.52 -14.43 -16.38
N VAL A 122 -3.58 -15.33 -16.65
CA VAL A 122 -3.87 -16.76 -16.81
C VAL A 122 -3.01 -17.56 -15.83
N PRO A 123 -3.59 -18.19 -14.79
CA PRO A 123 -5.00 -18.15 -14.39
C PRO A 123 -5.40 -16.79 -13.75
N PRO A 124 -6.65 -16.33 -13.92
CA PRO A 124 -7.10 -15.02 -13.44
C PRO A 124 -7.46 -15.03 -11.95
N THR A 125 -6.50 -14.77 -11.09
CA THR A 125 -6.72 -14.69 -9.64
C THR A 125 -6.22 -13.38 -9.03
N VAL A 126 -7.16 -12.46 -8.80
CA VAL A 126 -7.07 -11.53 -7.67
C VAL A 126 -7.54 -12.31 -6.43
N ASP A 127 -6.78 -13.34 -6.05
CA ASP A 127 -6.98 -14.08 -4.81
C ASP A 127 -5.67 -14.14 -4.02
N THR A 128 -5.77 -13.78 -2.75
CA THR A 128 -4.74 -13.78 -1.69
C THR A 128 -4.01 -15.12 -1.48
N ARG A 129 -4.41 -16.18 -2.17
CA ARG A 129 -3.97 -17.56 -1.91
C ARG A 129 -3.55 -18.31 -3.16
N ASP A 130 -3.73 -17.74 -4.34
CA ASP A 130 -3.38 -18.43 -5.58
C ASP A 130 -1.90 -18.21 -5.92
N THR A 131 -1.07 -19.12 -5.40
CA THR A 131 0.38 -19.09 -5.56
C THR A 131 0.84 -19.78 -6.86
N GLN A 132 -0.08 -20.16 -7.76
CA GLN A 132 0.23 -20.82 -9.04
C GLN A 132 1.14 -20.02 -9.99
N LEU A 133 1.22 -18.69 -9.82
CA LEU A 133 2.14 -17.82 -10.55
C LEU A 133 3.55 -17.79 -9.93
N LEU A 134 3.71 -18.29 -8.70
CA LEU A 134 5.00 -18.45 -8.01
C LEU A 134 5.63 -19.84 -8.25
N GLU A 135 4.90 -20.75 -8.87
CA GLU A 135 5.38 -22.05 -9.32
C GLU A 135 6.55 -21.88 -10.31
N PRO A 136 7.63 -22.68 -10.21
CA PRO A 136 8.84 -22.50 -11.03
C PRO A 136 8.59 -22.45 -12.54
N ARG A 137 7.58 -23.19 -13.02
CA ARG A 137 7.17 -23.23 -14.44
C ARG A 137 6.55 -21.94 -14.97
N HIS A 138 6.07 -21.04 -14.12
CA HIS A 138 5.38 -19.81 -14.53
C HIS A 138 6.09 -18.54 -14.04
N ARG A 139 6.88 -18.59 -12.96
CA ARG A 139 7.36 -17.35 -12.34
C ARG A 139 8.34 -16.53 -13.19
N HIS A 140 9.06 -17.15 -14.13
CA HIS A 140 9.85 -16.42 -15.14
C HIS A 140 9.02 -15.49 -16.04
N LEU A 141 7.69 -15.65 -16.06
CA LEU A 141 6.74 -14.77 -16.76
C LEU A 141 6.35 -13.54 -15.93
N VAL A 142 6.64 -13.50 -14.62
CA VAL A 142 6.28 -12.39 -13.74
C VAL A 142 7.47 -11.44 -13.59
N ARG A 143 7.27 -10.17 -13.95
CA ARG A 143 8.28 -9.09 -13.82
C ARG A 143 7.88 -8.05 -12.77
N ALA A 144 6.58 -7.89 -12.51
CA ALA A 144 6.06 -6.97 -11.51
C ALA A 144 5.10 -7.67 -10.52
N VAL A 145 5.18 -7.33 -9.23
CA VAL A 145 4.23 -7.79 -8.20
C VAL A 145 3.64 -6.62 -7.42
N PHE A 146 2.33 -6.66 -7.16
CA PHE A 146 1.64 -5.73 -6.26
C PHE A 146 1.15 -6.50 -5.02
N HIS A 147 1.56 -6.07 -3.83
CA HIS A 147 1.01 -6.47 -2.54
C HIS A 147 0.17 -5.31 -2.00
N VAL A 148 -1.12 -5.55 -1.72
CA VAL A 148 -2.05 -4.50 -1.31
C VAL A 148 -2.78 -4.98 -0.05
N GLY A 149 -2.36 -4.52 1.14
CA GLY A 149 -2.89 -5.00 2.42
C GLY A 149 -2.73 -6.50 2.66
N GLU A 150 -1.80 -7.14 1.95
CA GLU A 150 -1.48 -8.56 2.00
C GLU A 150 -0.22 -8.74 2.87
N ARG A 151 -0.17 -9.76 3.74
CA ARG A 151 0.88 -9.92 4.76
C ARG A 151 1.49 -11.32 4.83
N SER A 152 1.13 -12.24 3.93
CA SER A 152 1.45 -13.66 4.01
C SER A 152 2.06 -14.26 2.73
N ALA A 153 1.90 -13.61 1.56
CA ALA A 153 2.49 -14.07 0.29
C ALA A 153 4.01 -13.90 0.23
N GLY A 154 4.57 -12.95 1.00
CA GLY A 154 5.99 -12.60 0.98
C GLY A 154 6.92 -13.76 1.25
N LYS A 155 6.53 -14.73 2.10
CA LYS A 155 7.38 -15.89 2.39
C LYS A 155 7.67 -16.75 1.14
N MET A 156 6.78 -16.78 0.14
CA MET A 156 7.00 -17.52 -1.12
C MET A 156 7.74 -16.71 -2.20
N LEU A 157 7.76 -15.37 -2.07
CA LEU A 157 8.42 -14.46 -3.00
C LEU A 157 9.85 -14.11 -2.58
N VAL A 158 10.07 -13.82 -1.29
CA VAL A 158 11.36 -13.38 -0.72
C VAL A 158 12.48 -14.39 -0.95
N ASP A 159 12.20 -15.67 -0.73
CA ASP A 159 13.23 -16.71 -0.67
C ASP A 159 13.66 -17.26 -2.05
N ALA A 160 12.97 -16.89 -3.13
CA ALA A 160 13.08 -17.66 -4.38
C ALA A 160 13.33 -16.87 -5.68
N HIS A 161 12.66 -15.76 -5.99
CA HIS A 161 12.83 -15.05 -7.29
C HIS A 161 12.83 -13.51 -7.15
N SER A 162 13.30 -12.96 -6.02
CA SER A 162 13.33 -11.50 -5.90
C SER A 162 14.25 -10.84 -6.95
N SER A 163 15.36 -11.51 -7.32
CA SER A 163 16.30 -11.06 -8.36
C SER A 163 15.74 -11.07 -9.80
N GLU A 164 14.59 -11.71 -10.05
CA GLU A 164 13.96 -11.74 -11.38
C GLU A 164 12.87 -10.67 -11.54
N LEU A 165 12.50 -9.97 -10.48
CA LEU A 165 11.49 -8.92 -10.51
C LEU A 165 12.11 -7.56 -10.82
N ASP A 166 11.54 -6.87 -11.80
CA ASP A 166 11.82 -5.46 -12.06
C ASP A 166 11.14 -4.57 -11.01
N LEU A 167 9.94 -4.96 -10.58
CA LEU A 167 9.09 -4.17 -9.68
C LEU A 167 8.41 -5.02 -8.60
N ALA A 168 8.49 -4.58 -7.35
CA ALA A 168 7.62 -4.99 -6.26
C ALA A 168 6.97 -3.74 -5.65
N VAL A 169 5.64 -3.68 -5.56
CA VAL A 169 4.90 -2.57 -4.95
C VAL A 169 4.19 -3.07 -3.72
N HIS A 170 4.27 -2.30 -2.62
CA HIS A 170 3.70 -2.68 -1.33
C HIS A 170 2.83 -1.54 -0.79
N ILE A 171 1.52 -1.71 -0.81
CA ILE A 171 0.53 -0.74 -0.33
C ILE A 171 0.03 -1.23 1.03
N ASP A 172 0.75 -0.86 2.09
CA ASP A 172 0.55 -1.37 3.45
C ASP A 172 0.65 -0.27 4.51
N ALA A 173 0.00 -0.47 5.65
CA ALA A 173 0.07 0.45 6.79
C ALA A 173 1.20 0.14 7.78
N ARG A 174 1.65 -1.12 7.86
CA ARG A 174 2.60 -1.63 8.85
C ARG A 174 3.62 -2.58 8.22
N VAL A 175 4.84 -2.58 8.75
CA VAL A 175 5.94 -3.41 8.22
C VAL A 175 5.60 -4.89 8.30
N ASN A 176 5.94 -5.64 7.24
CA ASN A 176 5.73 -7.08 7.18
C ASN A 176 6.75 -7.75 6.24
N ARG A 177 6.75 -9.09 6.19
CA ARG A 177 7.71 -9.90 5.41
C ARG A 177 7.77 -9.54 3.93
N ASN A 178 6.63 -9.12 3.35
CA ASN A 178 6.50 -8.83 1.93
C ASN A 178 7.43 -7.68 1.48
N HIS A 179 7.71 -6.73 2.38
CA HIS A 179 8.61 -5.60 2.14
C HIS A 179 10.07 -6.03 1.94
N LEU A 180 10.42 -7.26 2.26
CA LEU A 180 11.80 -7.76 2.16
C LEU A 180 12.07 -8.47 0.82
N VAL A 181 11.13 -8.40 -0.13
CA VAL A 181 11.37 -8.77 -1.53
C VAL A 181 12.35 -7.74 -2.10
N ALA A 182 13.52 -8.20 -2.56
CA ALA A 182 14.56 -7.35 -3.14
C ALA A 182 14.50 -7.45 -4.68
N ALA A 183 13.51 -6.78 -5.27
CA ALA A 183 13.41 -6.55 -6.71
C ALA A 183 14.38 -5.44 -7.14
N LYS A 184 14.53 -5.19 -8.45
CA LYS A 184 15.26 -4.02 -8.97
C LYS A 184 14.70 -2.71 -8.37
N HIS A 185 13.37 -2.58 -8.32
CA HIS A 185 12.67 -1.59 -7.52
C HIS A 185 11.66 -2.26 -6.59
N SER A 186 11.85 -2.12 -5.28
CA SER A 186 10.83 -2.50 -4.29
C SER A 186 10.29 -1.25 -3.62
N VAL A 187 9.10 -0.81 -4.00
CA VAL A 187 8.50 0.45 -3.58
C VAL A 187 7.45 0.21 -2.50
N ILE A 188 7.66 0.78 -1.32
CA ILE A 188 6.70 0.83 -0.23
C ILE A 188 5.90 2.13 -0.33
N LEU A 189 4.57 2.01 -0.38
CA LEU A 189 3.61 3.11 -0.48
C LEU A 189 2.73 3.10 0.78
N PRO A 190 2.97 3.99 1.75
CA PRO A 190 2.42 3.85 3.09
C PRO A 190 0.92 4.21 3.11
N ALA A 191 0.12 3.26 3.58
CA ALA A 191 -1.34 3.36 3.62
C ALA A 191 -1.89 3.60 5.03
N PHE A 192 -3.14 4.06 5.14
CA PHE A 192 -3.89 4.00 6.40
C PHE A 192 -4.45 2.59 6.64
N GLU A 193 -4.43 2.12 7.90
CA GLU A 193 -5.03 0.85 8.30
C GLU A 193 -6.56 0.96 8.41
N PHE A 194 -7.28 -0.12 8.11
CA PHE A 194 -8.76 -0.14 8.10
C PHE A 194 -9.39 -0.03 9.50
N LEU A 195 -8.64 -0.34 10.56
CA LEU A 195 -9.13 -0.42 11.95
C LEU A 195 -8.87 0.85 12.76
N GLU A 196 -9.45 1.99 12.34
CA GLU A 196 -9.85 3.03 13.29
C GLU A 196 -11.31 2.77 13.71
N THR A 197 -11.48 1.88 14.69
CA THR A 197 -12.78 1.47 15.25
C THR A 197 -13.50 2.63 15.97
N PRO A 198 -14.85 2.68 15.97
CA PRO A 198 -15.58 3.81 16.54
C PRO A 198 -15.49 3.83 18.07
N ALA A 199 -14.98 4.93 18.62
CA ALA A 199 -15.21 5.27 20.01
C ALA A 199 -16.70 5.64 20.23
N THR A 200 -17.28 5.16 21.33
CA THR A 200 -18.64 5.53 21.75
C THR A 200 -18.70 6.98 22.22
N GLU A 201 -19.24 7.86 21.38
CA GLU A 201 -19.85 9.19 21.60
C GLU A 201 -19.23 10.25 22.54
N SER A 202 -18.11 10.00 23.24
CA SER A 202 -17.57 10.96 24.23
C SER A 202 -16.08 11.30 24.10
N ASP A 203 -15.37 10.82 23.08
CA ASP A 203 -13.95 11.13 22.87
C ASP A 203 -13.67 11.66 21.44
N HIS A 204 -12.98 12.81 21.35
CA HIS A 204 -12.70 13.52 20.09
C HIS A 204 -11.50 12.92 19.35
N ARG A 205 -11.58 11.62 19.04
CA ARG A 205 -10.49 10.85 18.43
C ARG A 205 -10.92 10.32 17.07
N LEU A 206 -10.25 10.85 16.04
CA LEU A 206 -10.17 10.40 14.64
C LEU A 206 -11.17 9.29 14.26
N THR A 207 -12.34 9.73 13.78
CA THR A 207 -13.37 8.85 13.25
C THR A 207 -13.40 8.91 11.72
N PHE A 208 -13.06 7.80 11.06
CA PHE A 208 -13.32 7.63 9.63
C PHE A 208 -14.83 7.37 9.37
N ARG A 209 -15.67 8.42 9.54
CA ARG A 209 -17.09 8.36 9.15
C ARG A 209 -17.65 9.68 8.60
N ARG A 210 -17.76 9.72 7.26
CA ARG A 210 -18.92 10.21 6.49
C ARG A 210 -19.53 11.59 6.85
N ASN A 211 -19.12 12.65 6.16
CA ASN A 211 -20.01 13.68 5.58
C ASN A 211 -19.24 14.67 4.67
N PRO A 212 -19.89 15.41 3.75
CA PRO A 212 -19.29 15.83 2.48
C PRO A 212 -18.76 17.28 2.47
N SER A 213 -18.50 17.85 3.65
CA SER A 213 -18.20 19.28 3.77
C SER A 213 -17.53 19.65 5.10
N ARG A 214 -16.39 19.04 5.43
CA ARG A 214 -15.35 19.62 6.32
C ARG A 214 -14.08 18.78 6.37
N THR A 215 -12.95 19.46 6.46
CA THR A 215 -11.59 18.89 6.47
C THR A 215 -11.39 17.96 7.67
N VAL A 216 -11.18 16.67 7.41
CA VAL A 216 -10.71 15.70 8.42
C VAL A 216 -9.23 16.01 8.72
N PRO A 217 -8.77 15.93 9.99
CA PRO A 217 -7.33 15.90 10.27
C PRO A 217 -6.76 14.59 9.70
N ARG A 218 -6.18 14.64 8.50
CA ARG A 218 -5.47 13.49 7.93
C ARG A 218 -4.34 13.10 8.88
N LEU A 219 -4.05 11.81 9.06
CA LEU A 219 -2.85 11.39 9.80
C LEU A 219 -1.54 11.91 9.17
N SER A 220 -1.58 12.33 7.90
CA SER A 220 -0.53 13.11 7.22
C SER A 220 -0.34 14.53 7.75
N SER A 221 -1.08 14.96 8.79
CA SER A 221 -0.83 16.21 9.53
C SER A 221 0.13 16.01 10.71
N LEU A 222 0.58 14.77 10.96
CA LEU A 222 1.61 14.47 11.94
C LEU A 222 2.99 14.68 11.29
N PRO A 223 3.88 15.52 11.86
CA PRO A 223 5.20 15.79 11.28
C PRO A 223 5.98 14.49 11.03
N GLY A 224 6.49 14.33 9.80
CA GLY A 224 7.26 13.15 9.38
C GLY A 224 6.42 11.97 8.86
N CYS A 225 5.10 12.09 8.77
CA CYS A 225 4.23 11.09 8.13
C CYS A 225 3.49 11.68 6.93
N ASP A 226 3.61 11.03 5.78
CA ASP A 226 2.87 11.32 4.56
C ASP A 226 2.21 10.04 4.06
N ARG A 227 1.25 9.54 4.83
CA ARG A 227 0.41 8.39 4.46
C ARG A 227 -0.76 8.82 3.60
N LYS A 228 -1.17 7.94 2.69
CA LYS A 228 -2.35 8.13 1.83
C LYS A 228 -3.39 7.03 2.07
N ALA A 229 -4.63 7.30 1.69
CA ALA A 229 -5.65 6.26 1.69
C ALA A 229 -5.47 5.36 0.46
N GLY A 230 -5.75 4.06 0.60
CA GLY A 230 -5.60 3.08 -0.50
C GLY A 230 -6.23 3.49 -1.85
N PRO A 231 -7.42 4.13 -1.91
CA PRO A 231 -7.98 4.59 -3.19
C PRO A 231 -7.16 5.72 -3.83
N GLU A 232 -6.66 6.66 -3.02
CA GLU A 232 -5.77 7.76 -3.46
C GLU A 232 -4.45 7.20 -4.03
N ILE A 233 -3.90 6.15 -3.42
CA ILE A 233 -2.68 5.48 -3.90
C ILE A 233 -2.92 4.81 -5.26
N VAL A 234 -3.98 4.01 -5.40
CA VAL A 234 -4.30 3.32 -6.66
C VAL A 234 -4.60 4.31 -7.78
N ALA A 235 -5.35 5.38 -7.50
CA ALA A 235 -5.64 6.42 -8.48
C ALA A 235 -4.38 7.19 -8.90
N THR A 236 -3.47 7.49 -7.96
CA THR A 236 -2.19 8.15 -8.29
C THR A 236 -1.30 7.28 -9.18
N ILE A 237 -1.17 5.97 -8.88
CA ILE A 237 -0.46 5.01 -9.75
C ILE A 237 -1.09 4.98 -11.16
N ALA A 238 -2.42 4.99 -11.22
CA ALA A 238 -3.12 4.99 -12.50
C ALA A 238 -2.91 6.29 -13.30
N LEU A 239 -2.76 7.44 -12.63
CA LEU A 239 -2.43 8.71 -13.27
C LEU A 239 -0.98 8.76 -13.82
N THR A 240 -0.03 8.10 -13.16
CA THR A 240 1.37 8.05 -13.62
C THR A 240 1.65 6.96 -14.66
N THR A 241 0.81 5.91 -14.74
CA THR A 241 0.97 4.84 -15.75
C THR A 241 0.30 5.24 -17.08
N ALA A 242 1.06 5.36 -18.16
CA ALA A 242 0.57 5.79 -19.48
C ALA A 242 -0.55 4.89 -20.03
N ARG A 243 -0.51 3.58 -19.75
CA ARG A 243 -1.56 2.61 -20.14
C ARG A 243 -2.93 2.90 -19.53
N THR A 244 -3.00 3.53 -18.36
CA THR A 244 -4.26 3.67 -17.59
C THR A 244 -4.71 5.11 -17.40
N ARG A 245 -3.81 6.10 -17.40
CA ARG A 245 -4.08 7.51 -17.06
C ARG A 245 -5.28 8.16 -17.77
N GLY A 246 -5.59 7.77 -19.00
CA GLY A 246 -6.72 8.30 -19.79
C GLY A 246 -7.97 7.40 -19.83
N ALA A 247 -7.96 6.25 -19.17
CA ALA A 247 -9.02 5.25 -19.27
C ALA A 247 -10.23 5.51 -18.35
N PHE A 248 -10.04 6.29 -17.28
CA PHE A 248 -11.02 6.55 -16.23
C PHE A 248 -10.74 7.90 -15.55
N GLU A 249 -11.72 8.45 -14.82
CA GLU A 249 -11.64 9.76 -14.16
C GLU A 249 -10.84 9.70 -12.84
N TRP A 250 -9.60 9.22 -12.89
CA TRP A 250 -8.79 8.87 -11.72
C TRP A 250 -8.64 10.00 -10.70
N GLN A 251 -8.37 11.22 -11.15
CA GLN A 251 -8.21 12.39 -10.28
C GLN A 251 -9.47 12.63 -9.44
N ARG A 252 -10.65 12.59 -10.07
CA ARG A 252 -11.96 12.74 -9.37
C ARG A 252 -12.16 11.67 -8.29
N MET A 253 -11.70 10.44 -8.54
CA MET A 253 -11.77 9.34 -7.56
C MET A 253 -10.74 9.49 -6.42
N ALA A 254 -9.59 10.11 -6.69
CA ALA A 254 -8.59 10.43 -5.66
C ALA A 254 -9.07 11.56 -4.74
N ASP A 255 -9.78 12.54 -5.31
CA ASP A 255 -10.27 13.74 -4.61
C ASP A 255 -11.52 13.46 -3.76
N ASP A 256 -12.45 12.61 -4.23
CA ASP A 256 -13.69 12.27 -3.52
C ASP A 256 -14.02 10.76 -3.55
N PHE A 257 -14.17 10.16 -2.36
CA PHE A 257 -14.48 8.73 -2.20
C PHE A 257 -15.99 8.43 -2.22
N ASP A 258 -16.86 9.42 -2.06
CA ASP A 258 -18.30 9.22 -2.27
C ASP A 258 -18.63 9.06 -3.76
N GLU A 259 -17.83 9.64 -4.67
CA GLU A 259 -17.87 9.36 -6.11
C GLU A 259 -17.53 7.89 -6.42
N ILE A 260 -16.50 7.32 -5.77
CA ILE A 260 -16.18 5.89 -5.88
C ILE A 260 -17.40 5.05 -5.48
N ARG A 261 -18.06 5.40 -4.37
CA ARG A 261 -19.27 4.70 -3.88
C ARG A 261 -20.45 4.85 -4.83
N ALA A 262 -20.60 5.99 -5.49
CA ALA A 262 -21.60 6.21 -6.52
C ALA A 262 -21.37 5.31 -7.74
N GLU A 263 -20.12 5.19 -8.22
CA GLU A 263 -19.76 4.24 -9.29
C GLU A 263 -19.99 2.78 -8.86
N MET A 264 -19.59 2.40 -7.64
CA MET A 264 -19.87 1.07 -7.09
C MET A 264 -21.37 0.74 -7.05
N ALA A 265 -22.23 1.74 -6.81
CA ALA A 265 -23.68 1.55 -6.83
C ALA A 265 -24.21 1.32 -8.25
N LYS A 266 -23.71 2.06 -9.26
CA LYS A 266 -24.06 1.87 -10.68
C LYS A 266 -23.66 0.48 -11.21
N THR A 267 -22.51 -0.04 -10.76
CA THR A 267 -22.05 -1.38 -11.14
C THR A 267 -22.91 -2.51 -10.53
N ARG A 268 -23.63 -2.26 -9.42
CA ARG A 268 -24.55 -3.24 -8.83
C ARG A 268 -25.93 -3.28 -9.50
N SER A 269 -26.34 -2.20 -10.16
CA SER A 269 -27.63 -2.10 -10.84
C SER A 269 -27.58 -2.41 -12.35
N SER A 270 -26.38 -2.54 -12.93
CA SER A 270 -26.20 -2.81 -14.36
C SER A 270 -25.15 -3.89 -14.61
N THR A 271 -25.50 -4.93 -15.37
CA THR A 271 -24.62 -6.07 -15.68
C THR A 271 -23.50 -5.75 -16.69
N SER A 272 -23.33 -4.47 -17.11
CA SER A 272 -22.48 -4.10 -18.25
C SER A 272 -21.67 -2.81 -18.12
N CYS A 273 -21.99 -1.89 -17.20
CA CYS A 273 -21.35 -0.56 -17.18
C CYS A 273 -20.19 -0.44 -16.19
N LEU A 274 -18.99 -0.70 -16.68
CA LEU A 274 -17.76 -0.06 -16.20
C LEU A 274 -17.44 1.08 -17.19
N GLY A 275 -17.44 2.32 -16.71
CA GLY A 275 -17.30 3.56 -17.50
C GLY A 275 -15.90 3.81 -18.09
N LEU A 276 -15.25 2.76 -18.59
CA LEU A 276 -13.96 2.82 -19.26
C LEU A 276 -14.16 3.47 -20.64
N ARG A 277 -13.52 4.63 -20.86
CA ARG A 277 -13.47 5.22 -22.20
C ARG A 277 -12.62 4.33 -23.10
N GLY A 278 -13.10 4.10 -24.33
CA GLY A 278 -12.49 3.14 -25.24
C GLY A 278 -11.08 3.53 -25.68
N VAL A 279 -10.06 2.95 -25.02
CA VAL A 279 -8.69 2.96 -25.55
C VAL A 279 -8.70 2.14 -26.84
N ALA A 280 -8.57 2.84 -27.97
CA ALA A 280 -8.59 2.23 -29.30
C ALA A 280 -7.53 1.15 -29.42
N ALA A 281 -7.92 -0.02 -29.91
CA ALA A 281 -6.97 -1.05 -30.30
C ALA A 281 -6.30 -0.59 -31.60
N GLY A 282 -5.05 -0.14 -31.51
CA GLY A 282 -4.20 0.05 -32.67
C GLY A 282 -4.08 -1.27 -33.44
N ARG A 283 -4.33 -1.20 -34.75
CA ARG A 283 -3.90 -2.18 -35.75
C ARG A 283 -2.83 -1.53 -36.61
#